data_AF-A0A3P8LYB6-F1
#
_entry.id   AF-A0A3P8LYB6-F1
#
_cell.length_a   1.000
_cell.length_b   1.000
_cell.length_c   1.000
_cell.angle_alpha   90.00
_cell.angle_beta   90.00
_cell.angle_gamma   90.00
#
_symmetry.space_group_name_H-M   'P 1'
#
loop_
_entity.id
_entity.type
_entity.pdbx_description
1 polymer ?
#
loop_
_entity_poly.entity_id
_entity_poly.type
_entity_poly.pdbx_seq_one_letter_code
_entity_poly.pdbx_strand_id
1 'polypeptide(L)'
;MKIEMMSKMEWPLGNSHPLVNEEWDREMLEHFETGDVSYMRALTYDEVEDRGGHGGHEALNWVALMGAMKGARPDYVAYESVPEWITGMSYLTYPGQK
;
A
#
# COMPACT_ATOMS: atom_id res chain seq x y z
N MET A 1 -15.39 2.54 -23.02
CA MET A 1 -14.49 3.63 -22.59
C MET A 1 -13.99 3.43 -21.15
N LYS A 2 -14.67 3.86 -20.08
CA LYS A 2 -14.13 3.74 -18.69
C LYS A 2 -13.81 2.30 -18.25
N ILE A 3 -14.73 1.35 -18.46
CA ILE A 3 -14.55 -0.07 -18.13
C ILE A 3 -13.43 -0.71 -18.97
N GLU A 4 -13.36 -0.35 -20.24
CA GLU A 4 -12.37 -0.86 -21.22
C GLU A 4 -10.96 -0.28 -20.98
N MET A 5 -10.88 0.92 -20.41
CA MET A 5 -9.65 1.58 -19.98
C MET A 5 -9.15 1.00 -18.64
N MET A 6 -10.08 0.68 -17.72
CA MET A 6 -9.76 -0.04 -16.48
C MET A 6 -9.17 -1.43 -16.76
N SER A 7 -9.71 -2.16 -17.74
CA SER A 7 -9.14 -3.46 -18.15
C SER A 7 -7.74 -3.38 -18.78
N LYS A 8 -7.32 -2.19 -19.22
CA LYS A 8 -5.99 -1.95 -19.79
C LYS A 8 -5.02 -1.29 -18.81
N MET A 9 -5.45 -1.00 -17.57
CA MET A 9 -4.73 -0.17 -16.60
C MET A 9 -4.35 1.23 -17.12
N GLU A 10 -5.05 1.73 -18.15
CA GLU A 10 -4.77 3.03 -18.77
C GLU A 10 -5.81 4.05 -18.32
N TRP A 11 -5.56 4.77 -17.23
CA TRP A 11 -6.39 5.90 -16.80
C TRP A 11 -5.90 7.20 -17.46
N PRO A 12 -6.78 8.16 -17.84
CA PRO A 12 -6.41 9.27 -18.72
C PRO A 12 -5.61 10.40 -18.04
N LEU A 13 -4.81 10.11 -17.01
CA LEU A 13 -4.03 11.13 -16.28
C LEU A 13 -2.57 11.28 -16.74
N GLY A 14 -2.07 10.46 -17.67
CA GLY A 14 -0.69 10.58 -18.14
C GLY A 14 0.35 10.17 -17.11
N ASN A 15 -0.02 9.29 -16.18
CA ASN A 15 0.89 8.72 -15.18
C ASN A 15 1.64 7.51 -15.74
N SER A 16 2.84 7.27 -15.21
CA SER A 16 3.74 6.17 -15.58
C SER A 16 3.41 4.83 -14.89
N HIS A 17 2.50 4.82 -13.91
CA HIS A 17 2.18 3.67 -13.08
C HIS A 17 0.78 3.09 -13.36
N PRO A 18 0.59 1.77 -13.10
CA PRO A 18 -0.71 1.12 -13.15
C PRO A 18 -1.75 1.77 -12.21
N LEU A 19 -3.05 1.53 -12.47
CA LEU A 19 -4.15 1.95 -11.58
C LEU A 19 -3.98 1.49 -10.13
N VAL A 20 -3.44 0.29 -9.93
CA VAL A 20 -3.05 -0.26 -8.64
C VAL A 20 -1.66 -0.86 -8.84
N ASN A 21 -0.68 -0.41 -8.07
CA ASN A 21 0.67 -0.94 -8.12
C ASN A 21 0.82 -2.09 -7.11
N GLU A 22 0.35 -3.27 -7.51
CA GLU A 22 0.38 -4.46 -6.65
C GLU A 22 1.80 -4.87 -6.21
N GLU A 23 2.81 -4.63 -7.05
CA GLU A 23 4.20 -4.91 -6.68
C GLU A 23 4.64 -4.05 -5.50
N TRP A 24 4.36 -2.74 -5.56
CA TRP A 24 4.69 -1.83 -4.47
C TRP A 24 3.85 -2.10 -3.22
N ASP A 25 2.56 -2.43 -3.37
CA ASP A 25 1.71 -2.80 -2.23
C ASP A 25 2.27 -4.02 -1.48
N ARG A 26 2.74 -5.03 -2.21
CA ARG A 26 3.34 -6.24 -1.62
C ARG A 26 4.66 -5.93 -0.92
N GLU A 27 5.52 -5.12 -1.52
CA GLU A 27 6.75 -4.63 -0.87
C GLU A 27 6.44 -3.89 0.44
N MET A 28 5.48 -2.97 0.43
CA MET A 28 5.04 -2.25 1.63
C MET A 28 4.56 -3.22 2.72
N LEU A 29 3.79 -4.25 2.35
CA LEU A 29 3.30 -5.26 3.29
C LEU A 29 4.41 -6.12 3.89
N GLU A 30 5.43 -6.49 3.10
CA GLU A 30 6.61 -7.22 3.59
C GLU A 30 7.39 -6.40 4.62
N HIS A 31 7.62 -5.10 4.35
CA HIS A 31 8.26 -4.21 5.32
C HIS A 31 7.41 -4.02 6.58
N PHE A 32 6.09 -4.00 6.44
CA PHE A 32 5.20 -3.89 7.59
C PHE A 32 5.19 -5.16 8.45
N GLU A 33 5.14 -6.35 7.84
CA GLU A 33 5.19 -7.65 8.53
C GLU A 33 6.52 -7.84 9.29
N THR A 34 7.63 -7.40 8.70
CA THR A 34 8.95 -7.46 9.35
C THR A 34 9.16 -6.37 10.41
N GLY A 35 8.26 -5.39 10.51
CA GLY A 35 8.38 -4.28 11.44
C GLY A 35 9.44 -3.26 11.02
N ASP A 36 9.74 -3.13 9.73
CA ASP A 36 10.77 -2.24 9.20
C ASP A 36 10.30 -0.77 9.15
N VAL A 37 10.34 -0.13 10.31
CA VAL A 37 10.04 1.31 10.45
C VAL A 37 11.04 2.17 9.68
N SER A 38 12.24 1.68 9.36
CA SER A 38 13.27 2.47 8.68
C SER A 38 12.90 2.70 7.22
N TYR A 39 12.45 1.65 6.54
CA TYR A 39 11.92 1.74 5.18
C TYR A 39 10.78 2.76 5.09
N MET A 40 9.78 2.63 5.96
CA MET A 40 8.61 3.51 5.92
C MET A 40 8.94 4.98 6.20
N ARG A 41 10.00 5.25 6.98
CA ARG A 41 10.48 6.61 7.26
C ARG A 41 11.38 7.18 6.17
N ALA A 42 11.94 6.33 5.31
CA ALA A 42 12.81 6.72 4.21
C ALA A 42 12.03 7.13 2.96
N LEU A 43 10.77 6.66 2.82
CA LEU A 43 9.90 7.01 1.71
C LEU A 43 9.74 8.53 1.57
N THR A 44 10.08 9.04 0.40
CA THR A 44 9.87 10.44 0.04
C THR A 44 8.51 10.65 -0.60
N TYR A 45 8.08 11.92 -0.66
CA TYR A 45 6.82 12.28 -1.33
C TYR A 45 6.81 11.81 -2.79
N ASP A 46 7.89 12.08 -3.53
CA ASP A 46 7.98 11.78 -4.96
C ASP A 46 7.97 10.27 -5.22
N GLU A 47 8.68 9.47 -4.40
CA GLU A 47 8.66 8.01 -4.53
C GLU A 47 7.26 7.42 -4.30
N VAL A 48 6.50 7.95 -3.33
CA VAL A 48 5.13 7.51 -3.06
C VAL A 48 4.19 7.93 -4.18
N GLU A 49 4.31 9.15 -4.70
CA GLU A 49 3.50 9.62 -5.82
C GLU A 49 3.78 8.82 -7.10
N ASP A 50 5.06 8.53 -7.38
CA ASP A 50 5.46 7.81 -8.58
C ASP A 50 5.04 6.34 -8.56
N ARG A 51 5.12 5.69 -7.39
CA ARG A 51 4.86 4.24 -7.25
C ARG A 51 3.43 3.94 -6.83
N GLY A 52 2.89 4.71 -5.90
CA GLY A 52 1.57 4.50 -5.27
C GLY A 52 0.47 5.44 -5.78
N GLY A 53 0.83 6.43 -6.58
CA GLY A 53 -0.08 7.51 -6.96
C GLY A 53 -0.52 8.35 -5.76
N HIS A 54 -1.43 9.28 -6.01
CA HIS A 54 -1.92 10.21 -4.99
C HIS A 54 -2.53 9.52 -3.76
N GLY A 55 -3.22 8.39 -3.97
CA GLY A 55 -3.80 7.59 -2.88
C GLY A 55 -2.75 6.85 -2.04
N GLY A 56 -1.56 6.59 -2.58
CA GLY A 56 -0.48 5.88 -1.89
C GLY A 56 -0.01 6.57 -0.60
N HIS A 57 -0.17 7.90 -0.50
CA HIS A 57 0.17 8.64 0.73
C HIS A 57 -0.68 8.21 1.93
N GLU A 58 -1.89 7.69 1.72
CA GLU A 58 -2.72 7.16 2.80
C GLU A 58 -2.12 5.90 3.43
N ALA A 59 -1.33 5.13 2.69
CA ALA A 59 -0.62 3.95 3.20
C ALA A 59 0.43 4.32 4.26
N LEU A 60 0.93 5.56 4.29
CA LEU A 60 1.87 6.01 5.32
C LEU A 60 1.25 6.08 6.72
N ASN A 61 -0.09 6.09 6.84
CA ASN A 61 -0.77 5.98 8.14
C ASN A 61 -0.41 4.69 8.89
N TRP A 62 0.09 3.68 8.18
CA TRP A 62 0.55 2.42 8.76
C TRP A 62 1.74 2.63 9.70
N VAL A 63 2.59 3.64 9.48
CA VAL A 63 3.67 3.99 10.42
C VAL A 63 3.13 4.36 11.80
N ALA A 64 2.01 5.09 11.84
CA ALA A 64 1.36 5.44 13.10
C ALA A 64 0.83 4.19 13.82
N LEU A 65 0.28 3.23 13.07
CA LEU A 65 -0.14 1.93 13.61
C LEU A 65 1.06 1.15 14.19
N MET A 66 2.19 1.06 13.49
CA MET A 66 3.40 0.39 14.01
C MET A 66 3.86 1.00 15.35
N GLY A 67 3.82 2.33 15.45
CA GLY A 67 4.12 3.06 16.67
C GLY A 67 3.14 2.74 17.81
N ALA A 68 1.83 2.75 17.51
CA ALA A 68 0.79 2.41 18.48
C ALA A 68 0.91 0.97 19.00
N MET A 69 1.35 0.05 18.14
CA MET A 69 1.58 -1.36 18.48
C MET A 69 2.92 -1.62 19.17
N LYS A 70 3.70 -0.58 19.48
CA LYS A 70 4.97 -0.63 20.25
C LYS A 70 5.99 -1.60 19.66
N GLY A 71 6.04 -1.69 18.33
CA GLY A 71 6.97 -2.60 17.64
C GLY A 71 6.56 -4.08 17.69
N ALA A 72 5.34 -4.41 18.13
CA ALA A 72 4.77 -5.72 17.83
C ALA A 72 4.75 -5.92 16.31
N ARG A 73 4.86 -7.18 15.88
CA ARG A 73 4.75 -7.54 14.46
C ARG A 73 3.36 -8.10 14.20
N PRO A 74 2.72 -7.71 13.09
CA PRO A 74 1.46 -8.30 12.69
C PRO A 74 1.69 -9.66 12.00
N ASP A 75 0.63 -10.45 11.93
CA ASP A 75 0.52 -11.59 11.03
C ASP A 75 -0.21 -11.14 9.74
N TYR A 76 0.31 -11.57 8.59
CA TYR A 76 -0.35 -11.36 7.31
C TYR A 76 -1.62 -12.21 7.17
N VAL A 77 -2.72 -11.60 6.72
CA VAL A 77 -3.98 -12.31 6.46
C VAL A 77 -4.27 -12.41 4.97
N ALA A 78 -4.35 -11.27 4.28
CA ALA A 78 -4.71 -11.25 2.87
C ALA A 78 -4.33 -9.92 2.19
N TYR A 79 -4.17 -9.98 0.88
CA TYR A 79 -4.08 -8.84 -0.02
C TYR A 79 -4.82 -9.17 -1.32
N GLU A 80 -5.57 -8.21 -1.84
CA GLU A 80 -6.22 -8.27 -3.14
C GLU A 80 -6.11 -6.93 -3.86
N SER A 81 -5.61 -6.94 -5.10
CA SER A 81 -5.72 -5.80 -5.99
C SER A 81 -7.16 -5.72 -6.50
N VAL A 82 -7.84 -4.60 -6.28
CA VAL A 82 -9.25 -4.38 -6.69
C VAL A 82 -9.32 -3.23 -7.69
N PRO A 83 -9.06 -3.47 -9.00
CA PRO A 83 -9.01 -2.42 -10.03
C PRO A 83 -10.32 -1.64 -10.18
N GLU A 84 -11.46 -2.28 -9.92
CA GLU A 84 -12.79 -1.64 -9.94
C GLU A 84 -12.90 -0.50 -8.91
N TRP A 85 -12.12 -0.57 -7.84
CA TRP A 85 -12.02 0.44 -6.79
C TRP A 85 -10.75 1.29 -6.89
N ILE A 86 -9.82 0.95 -7.80
CA ILE A 86 -8.53 1.62 -7.95
C ILE A 86 -7.77 1.55 -6.62
N THR A 87 -7.74 0.37 -5.98
CA THR A 87 -7.17 0.22 -4.63
C THR A 87 -6.64 -1.19 -4.41
N GLY A 88 -5.49 -1.31 -3.74
CA GLY A 88 -5.02 -2.54 -3.11
C GLY A 88 -5.59 -2.69 -1.71
N MET A 89 -6.25 -3.81 -1.43
CA MET A 89 -6.91 -4.07 -0.15
C MET A 89 -6.08 -5.08 0.64
N SER A 90 -5.64 -4.72 1.85
CA SER A 90 -4.86 -5.58 2.72
C SER A 90 -5.46 -5.72 4.10
N TYR A 91 -5.23 -6.89 4.71
CA TYR A 91 -5.63 -7.21 6.07
C TYR A 91 -4.47 -7.81 6.83
N LEU A 92 -4.25 -7.31 8.04
CA LEU A 92 -3.25 -7.77 8.96
C LEU A 92 -3.83 -7.86 10.36
N THR A 93 -3.33 -8.77 11.17
CA THR A 93 -3.75 -8.92 12.56
C THR A 93 -2.59 -8.76 13.50
N TYR A 94 -2.79 -8.03 14.57
CA TYR A 94 -1.86 -8.06 15.70
C TYR A 94 -2.39 -9.02 16.76
N PRO A 95 -1.52 -9.82 17.39
CA PRO A 95 -1.92 -10.62 18.53
C PRO A 95 -2.47 -9.71 19.63
N GLY A 96 -3.57 -10.12 20.26
CA GLY A 96 -4.24 -9.35 21.30
C GLY A 96 -3.25 -8.92 22.38
N GLN A 97 -3.09 -7.61 22.56
CA GLN A 97 -2.31 -7.04 23.65
C GLN A 97 -3.04 -7.43 24.95
N LYS A 98 -2.46 -8.35 25.71
CA LYS A 98 -2.96 -8.68 27.06
C LYS A 98 -2.75 -7.53 28.02
#